data_AF-G0MA13-F1
#
_entry.id   AF-G0MA13-F1
#
_cell.length_a   1.000
_cell.length_b   1.000
_cell.length_c   1.000
_cell.angle_alpha   90.00
_cell.angle_beta   90.00
_cell.angle_gamma   90.00
#
_symmetry.space_group_name_H-M   'P 1'
#
loop_
_entity.id
_entity.type
_entity.pdbx_description
1 polymer ?
#
loop_
_entity_poly.entity_id
_entity_poly.type
_entity_poly.pdbx_seq_one_letter_code
_entity_poly.pdbx_strand_id
1 'polypeptide(L)'
;MRTNILLMNMEFDGGRENYRKHCQNVKQCTPFLKCNAVPRISQYIDNVNAICSATNYNYTPMSLKECDRRMFERNSRCVREWDPYPPFVADPVENARHQNKFCNEFFGKNGCLEQEMSEACGVEVWRSFRRNQLAMNRISRTCNLGF
;
A
#
# COMPACT_ATOMS: atom_id res chain seq x y z
N MET A 1 -21.26 -21.52 5.02
CA MET A 1 -19.96 -21.67 4.33
C MET A 1 -19.12 -20.44 4.61
N ARG A 2 -17.82 -20.58 4.95
CA ARG A 2 -16.90 -19.44 5.01
C ARG A 2 -16.47 -19.11 3.58
N THR A 3 -16.74 -17.89 3.12
CA THR A 3 -16.30 -17.43 1.80
C THR A 3 -14.77 -17.37 1.77
N ASN A 4 -14.15 -17.99 0.77
CA ASN A 4 -12.71 -17.89 0.57
C ASN A 4 -12.36 -16.44 0.23
N ILE A 5 -11.46 -15.83 1.01
CA ILE A 5 -11.00 -14.45 0.81
C ILE A 5 -10.36 -14.22 -0.56
N LEU A 6 -9.76 -15.26 -1.15
CA LEU A 6 -9.18 -15.21 -2.49
C LEU A 6 -10.24 -15.14 -3.61
N LEU A 7 -11.50 -15.45 -3.31
CA LEU A 7 -12.62 -15.42 -4.25
C LEU A 7 -13.53 -14.21 -4.02
N MET A 8 -13.17 -13.29 -3.12
CA MET A 8 -13.96 -12.09 -2.88
C MET A 8 -13.80 -11.11 -4.04
N ASN A 9 -14.92 -10.68 -4.60
CA ASN A 9 -14.92 -9.56 -5.52
C ASN A 9 -14.76 -8.25 -4.73
N MET A 10 -13.60 -7.61 -4.87
CA MET A 10 -13.23 -6.37 -4.19
C MET A 10 -13.78 -5.10 -4.88
N GLU A 11 -14.41 -5.23 -6.04
CA GLU A 11 -15.03 -4.12 -6.79
C GLU A 11 -16.36 -3.69 -6.17
N PHE A 12 -17.06 -4.59 -5.47
CA PHE A 12 -18.30 -4.29 -4.76
C PHE A 12 -18.07 -3.93 -3.29
N ASP A 13 -18.83 -2.96 -2.77
CA ASP A 13 -18.72 -2.48 -1.37
C ASP A 13 -18.84 -3.62 -0.34
N GLY A 14 -19.76 -4.56 -0.57
CA GLY A 14 -19.94 -5.72 0.31
C GLY A 14 -18.71 -6.63 0.37
N GLY A 15 -17.97 -6.77 -0.74
CA GLY A 15 -16.74 -7.54 -0.78
C GLY A 15 -15.62 -6.86 0.02
N ARG A 16 -15.46 -5.54 -0.13
CA ARG A 16 -14.49 -4.75 0.64
C ARG A 16 -14.78 -4.79 2.14
N GLU A 17 -16.04 -4.65 2.53
CA GLU A 17 -16.44 -4.72 3.94
C GLU A 17 -16.19 -6.11 4.54
N ASN A 18 -16.47 -7.18 3.79
CA ASN A 18 -16.16 -8.53 4.25
C ASN A 18 -14.65 -8.75 4.38
N TYR A 19 -13.85 -8.32 3.40
CA TYR A 19 -12.39 -8.37 3.48
C TYR A 19 -11.86 -7.62 4.71
N ARG A 20 -12.40 -6.42 4.98
CA ARG A 20 -12.08 -5.62 6.16
C ARG A 20 -12.35 -6.39 7.46
N LYS A 21 -13.51 -7.04 7.59
CA LYS A 21 -13.84 -7.90 8.74
C LYS A 21 -12.87 -9.06 8.89
N HIS A 22 -12.47 -9.71 7.81
CA HIS A 22 -11.45 -10.76 7.85
C HIS A 22 -10.10 -10.23 8.34
N CYS A 23 -9.71 -9.04 7.90
CA CYS A 23 -8.51 -8.38 8.38
C CYS A 23 -8.55 -8.03 9.88
N GLN A 24 -9.71 -7.62 10.38
CA GLN A 24 -9.90 -7.42 11.83
C GLN A 24 -9.74 -8.74 12.59
N ASN A 25 -10.29 -9.84 12.09
CA ASN A 25 -10.14 -11.16 12.69
C ASN A 25 -8.67 -11.62 12.71
N VAL A 26 -7.93 -11.45 11.61
CA VAL A 26 -6.49 -11.78 11.57
C VAL A 26 -5.71 -10.98 12.60
N LYS A 27 -6.00 -9.68 12.73
CA LYS A 27 -5.34 -8.83 13.73
C LYS A 27 -5.61 -9.33 15.16
N GLN A 28 -6.84 -9.71 15.47
CA GLN A 28 -7.20 -10.29 16.77
C GLN A 28 -6.52 -11.64 17.03
N CYS A 29 -6.37 -12.47 15.99
CA CYS A 29 -5.70 -13.77 16.10
C CYS A 29 -4.16 -13.66 16.08
N THR A 30 -3.58 -12.53 15.69
CA THR A 30 -2.13 -12.38 15.49
C THR A 30 -1.28 -12.81 16.68
N PRO A 31 -1.58 -12.43 17.94
CA PRO A 31 -0.80 -12.88 19.09
C PRO A 31 -0.77 -14.40 19.23
N PHE A 32 -1.91 -15.06 18.99
CA PHE A 32 -2.01 -16.51 19.03
C PHE A 32 -1.29 -17.16 17.85
N LEU A 33 -1.47 -16.64 16.63
CA LEU A 33 -0.82 -17.15 15.42
C LEU A 33 0.70 -17.05 15.47
N LYS A 34 1.23 -16.05 16.19
CA LYS A 34 2.68 -15.88 16.39
C LYS A 34 3.25 -16.67 17.57
N CYS A 35 2.40 -17.25 18.43
CA CYS A 35 2.86 -18.00 19.59
C CYS A 35 3.69 -19.20 19.14
N ASN A 36 4.97 -19.25 19.55
CA ASN A 36 5.95 -20.27 19.13
C ASN A 36 6.09 -20.45 17.61
N ALA A 37 5.68 -19.45 16.83
CA ALA A 37 5.83 -19.50 15.38
C ALA A 37 7.31 -19.31 15.00
N VAL A 38 7.80 -20.16 14.10
CA VAL A 38 9.14 -19.97 13.53
C VAL A 38 9.23 -18.63 12.78
N PRO A 39 10.42 -18.01 12.67
CA PRO A 39 10.57 -16.66 12.14
C PRO A 39 9.89 -16.42 10.79
N ARG A 40 9.95 -17.41 9.89
CA ARG A 40 9.32 -17.35 8.57
C ARG A 40 7.79 -17.22 8.65
N ILE A 41 7.14 -17.95 9.56
CA ILE A 41 5.69 -17.87 9.74
C ILE A 41 5.30 -16.53 10.37
N SER A 42 6.06 -16.07 11.37
CA SER A 42 5.89 -14.74 11.95
C SER A 42 5.97 -13.63 10.90
N GLN A 43 6.92 -13.73 9.97
CA GLN A 43 7.06 -12.81 8.84
C GLN A 43 5.84 -12.84 7.91
N TYR A 44 5.30 -14.02 7.57
CA TYR A 44 4.08 -14.10 6.76
C TYR A 44 2.88 -13.46 7.47
N ILE A 45 2.75 -13.68 8.78
CA ILE A 45 1.69 -13.05 9.59
C ILE A 45 1.85 -11.51 9.58
N ASP A 46 3.08 -11.01 9.67
CA ASP A 46 3.36 -9.56 9.55
C ASP A 46 3.00 -9.02 8.17
N ASN A 47 3.30 -9.75 7.10
CA ASN A 47 2.92 -9.35 5.75
C ASN A 47 1.39 -9.30 5.60
N VAL A 48 0.64 -10.27 6.12
CA VAL A 48 -0.83 -10.24 6.11
C VAL A 48 -1.36 -9.05 6.90
N ASN A 49 -0.79 -8.76 8.08
CA ASN A 49 -1.18 -7.59 8.87
C ASN A 49 -0.89 -6.26 8.16
N ALA A 50 0.22 -6.17 7.45
CA ALA A 50 0.55 -5.01 6.62
C ALA A 50 -0.46 -4.81 5.48
N ILE A 51 -0.79 -5.87 4.74
CA ILE A 51 -1.84 -5.83 3.70
C ILE A 51 -3.18 -5.40 4.30
N CYS A 52 -3.55 -5.99 5.43
CA CYS A 52 -4.78 -5.65 6.12
C CYS A 52 -4.81 -4.20 6.63
N SER A 53 -3.67 -3.64 7.02
CA SER A 53 -3.55 -2.24 7.40
C SER A 53 -3.75 -1.33 6.19
N ALA A 54 -3.21 -1.70 5.03
CA ALA A 54 -3.44 -0.98 3.77
C ALA A 54 -4.91 -1.02 3.35
N THR A 55 -5.62 -2.12 3.53
CA THR A 55 -7.07 -2.17 3.21
C THR A 55 -7.90 -1.32 4.16
N ASN A 56 -7.54 -1.27 5.46
CA ASN A 56 -8.21 -0.44 6.44
C ASN A 56 -7.99 1.07 6.22
N TYR A 57 -6.93 1.47 5.53
CA TYR A 57 -6.67 2.88 5.17
C TYR A 57 -7.75 3.49 4.27
N ASN A 58 -8.52 2.66 3.54
CA ASN A 58 -9.70 3.15 2.82
C ASN A 58 -10.80 3.74 3.74
N TYR A 59 -10.69 3.55 5.06
CA TYR A 59 -11.72 3.84 6.05
C TYR A 59 -11.29 4.83 7.15
N THR A 60 -10.16 5.54 7.01
CA THR A 60 -9.69 6.59 7.93
C THR A 60 -10.42 7.94 7.71
N PRO A 61 -10.31 8.98 8.59
CA PRO A 61 -11.34 10.02 8.72
C PRO A 61 -11.53 10.95 7.51
N MET A 62 -10.59 10.99 6.57
CA MET A 62 -10.87 11.33 5.18
C MET A 62 -10.84 10.03 4.40
N SER A 63 -11.96 9.67 3.76
CA SER A 63 -11.97 8.49 2.90
C SER A 63 -10.91 8.66 1.82
N LEU A 64 -10.19 7.60 1.49
CA LEU A 64 -9.25 7.60 0.36
C LEU A 64 -9.92 8.18 -0.89
N LYS A 65 -11.21 7.87 -1.11
CA LYS A 65 -12.05 8.43 -2.16
C LYS A 65 -12.10 9.96 -2.19
N GLU A 66 -12.23 10.62 -1.03
CA GLU A 66 -12.24 12.09 -0.95
C GLU A 66 -10.84 12.67 -1.16
N CYS A 67 -9.81 12.02 -0.63
CA CYS A 67 -8.43 12.43 -0.88
C CYS A 67 -8.06 12.27 -2.36
N ASP A 68 -8.39 11.13 -2.97
CA ASP A 68 -8.18 10.82 -4.39
C ASP A 68 -8.87 11.84 -5.28
N ARG A 69 -10.12 12.22 -4.95
CA ARG A 69 -10.84 13.30 -5.65
C ARG A 69 -10.05 14.61 -5.61
N ARG A 70 -9.63 15.05 -4.42
CA ARG A 70 -8.87 16.32 -4.26
C ARG A 70 -7.52 16.26 -4.96
N MET A 71 -6.83 15.13 -4.89
CA MET A 71 -5.56 14.90 -5.58
C MET A 71 -5.74 14.97 -7.10
N PHE A 72 -6.80 14.34 -7.63
CA PHE A 72 -7.12 14.40 -9.06
C PHE A 72 -7.48 15.81 -9.52
N GLU A 73 -8.27 16.55 -8.73
CA GLU A 73 -8.68 17.93 -9.03
C GLU A 73 -7.51 18.92 -9.09
N ARG A 74 -6.41 18.64 -8.40
CA ARG A 74 -5.18 19.45 -8.53
C ARG A 74 -4.60 19.43 -9.93
N ASN A 75 -4.84 18.35 -10.68
CA ASN A 75 -4.36 18.17 -12.05
C ASN A 75 -2.85 18.50 -12.20
N SER A 76 -2.07 18.16 -11.17
CA SER A 76 -0.64 18.43 -11.15
C SER A 76 0.10 17.40 -12.00
N ARG A 77 1.32 17.74 -12.40
CA ARG A 77 2.19 16.78 -13.07
C ARG A 77 2.54 15.60 -12.17
N CYS A 78 2.77 15.82 -10.89
CA CYS A 78 3.19 14.79 -9.96
C CYS A 78 2.09 13.73 -9.75
N VAL A 79 0.84 14.14 -9.49
CA VAL A 79 -0.28 13.18 -9.38
C VAL A 79 -0.48 12.40 -10.68
N ARG A 80 -0.43 13.06 -11.84
CA ARG A 80 -0.67 12.40 -13.14
C ARG A 80 0.42 11.42 -13.56
N GLU A 81 1.67 11.71 -13.22
CA GLU A 81 2.83 10.89 -13.62
C GLU A 81 3.22 9.86 -12.55
N TRP A 82 2.60 9.90 -11.36
CA TRP A 82 2.90 8.91 -10.34
C TRP A 82 2.31 7.55 -10.67
N ASP A 83 3.20 6.57 -10.85
CA ASP A 83 2.87 5.17 -11.04
C ASP A 83 3.60 4.35 -9.96
N PRO A 84 2.89 3.60 -9.08
CA PRO A 84 3.51 2.73 -8.08
C PRO A 84 4.08 1.43 -8.66
N TYR A 85 4.04 1.24 -9.98
CA TYR A 85 4.59 0.08 -10.66
C TYR A 85 5.82 0.46 -11.50
N PRO A 86 6.94 -0.27 -11.37
CA PRO A 86 8.10 0.00 -12.18
C PRO A 86 7.84 -0.39 -13.64
N PRO A 87 8.43 0.34 -14.60
CA PRO A 87 8.35 -0.05 -16.00
C PRO A 87 9.03 -1.41 -16.23
N PHE A 88 8.44 -2.24 -17.09
CA PHE A 88 9.09 -3.46 -17.55
C PHE A 88 10.13 -3.12 -18.62
N VAL A 89 11.38 -3.52 -18.39
CA VAL A 89 12.49 -3.35 -19.34
C VAL A 89 13.15 -4.72 -19.56
N ALA A 90 13.23 -5.15 -20.82
CA ALA A 90 13.78 -6.47 -21.17
C ALA A 90 15.30 -6.55 -21.00
N ASP A 91 16.02 -5.47 -21.29
CA ASP A 91 17.47 -5.41 -21.11
C ASP A 91 17.83 -5.37 -19.60
N PRO A 92 18.67 -6.29 -19.09
CA PRO A 92 18.96 -6.37 -17.67
C PRO A 92 19.67 -5.14 -17.08
N VAL A 93 20.54 -4.49 -17.84
CA VAL A 93 21.33 -3.34 -17.37
C VAL A 93 20.42 -2.11 -17.28
N GLU A 94 19.62 -1.88 -18.32
CA GLU A 94 18.67 -0.79 -18.36
C GLU A 94 17.53 -1.02 -17.35
N ASN A 95 17.09 -2.27 -17.16
CA ASN A 95 16.14 -2.61 -16.10
C ASN A 95 16.68 -2.26 -14.71
N ALA A 96 17.93 -2.60 -14.40
CA ALA A 96 18.54 -2.23 -13.12
C ALA A 96 18.60 -0.71 -12.93
N ARG A 97 18.91 0.05 -13.99
CA ARG A 97 18.92 1.52 -13.97
C ARG A 97 17.52 2.10 -13.71
N HIS A 98 16.52 1.59 -14.42
CA HIS A 98 15.12 2.00 -14.27
C HIS A 98 14.57 1.65 -12.87
N GLN A 99 14.88 0.46 -12.35
CA GLN A 99 14.48 0.06 -11.00
C GLN A 99 15.11 0.97 -9.93
N ASN A 100 16.40 1.26 -10.03
CA ASN A 100 17.06 2.16 -9.08
C ASN A 100 16.43 3.57 -9.11
N LYS A 101 16.20 4.11 -10.31
CA LYS A 101 15.52 5.40 -10.47
C LYS A 101 14.10 5.38 -9.90
N PHE A 102 13.31 4.36 -10.24
CA PHE A 102 11.95 4.16 -9.74
C PHE A 102 11.91 4.13 -8.21
N CYS A 103 12.83 3.39 -7.57
CA CYS A 103 12.86 3.33 -6.12
C CYS A 103 13.25 4.66 -5.46
N ASN A 104 14.21 5.40 -6.03
CA ASN A 104 14.60 6.72 -5.51
C ASN A 104 13.50 7.77 -5.71
N GLU A 105 12.71 7.64 -6.78
CA GLU A 105 11.64 8.56 -7.14
C GLU A 105 10.25 7.96 -6.85
N PHE A 106 10.14 6.97 -5.97
CA PHE A 106 8.91 6.20 -5.76
C PHE A 106 7.72 7.07 -5.34
N PHE A 107 7.97 8.12 -4.55
CA PHE A 107 6.97 9.12 -4.17
C PHE A 107 7.00 10.35 -5.09
N GLY A 108 7.33 10.14 -6.35
CA GLY A 108 7.54 11.19 -7.34
C GLY A 108 8.91 11.85 -7.23
N LYS A 109 9.30 12.53 -8.31
CA LYS A 109 10.56 13.28 -8.37
C LYS A 109 10.61 14.32 -7.23
N ASN A 110 11.71 14.33 -6.49
CA ASN A 110 11.91 15.18 -5.31
C ASN A 110 10.84 14.99 -4.21
N GLY A 111 10.16 13.84 -4.16
CA GLY A 111 9.12 13.57 -3.16
C GLY A 111 7.85 14.41 -3.33
N CYS A 112 7.54 14.88 -4.55
CA CYS A 112 6.42 15.79 -4.80
C CYS A 112 5.06 15.31 -4.27
N LEU A 113 4.82 13.99 -4.17
CA LEU A 113 3.59 13.45 -3.61
C LEU A 113 3.39 13.79 -2.14
N GLU A 114 4.48 13.91 -1.38
CA GLU A 114 4.41 14.28 0.04
C GLU A 114 3.72 15.63 0.19
N GLN A 115 4.19 16.61 -0.57
CA GLN A 115 3.65 17.95 -0.56
C GLN A 115 2.19 17.95 -1.04
N GLU A 116 1.92 17.36 -2.20
CA GLU A 116 0.58 17.40 -2.78
C GLU A 116 -0.45 16.68 -1.92
N MET A 117 -0.13 15.51 -1.37
CA MET A 117 -1.05 14.78 -0.51
C MET A 117 -1.23 15.48 0.85
N SER A 118 -0.15 15.99 1.43
CA SER A 118 -0.22 16.72 2.70
C SER A 118 -1.09 17.97 2.59
N GLU A 119 -1.00 18.71 1.49
CA GLU A 119 -1.80 19.90 1.28
C GLU A 119 -3.27 19.58 0.93
N ALA A 120 -3.58 18.46 0.26
CA ALA A 120 -4.96 18.14 -0.16
C ALA A 120 -5.75 17.48 0.96
N CYS A 121 -5.07 16.57 1.65
CA CYS A 121 -5.68 15.58 2.51
C CYS A 121 -5.19 15.66 3.95
N GLY A 122 -4.09 16.39 4.19
CA GLY A 122 -3.47 16.53 5.50
C GLY A 122 -2.27 15.59 5.69
N VAL A 123 -1.35 16.02 6.55
CA VAL A 123 -0.09 15.31 6.85
C VAL A 123 -0.33 13.89 7.40
N GLU A 124 -1.38 13.67 8.18
CA GLU A 124 -1.68 12.33 8.72
C GLU A 124 -2.12 11.35 7.63
N VAL A 125 -2.86 11.83 6.63
CA VAL A 125 -3.26 11.02 5.47
C VAL A 125 -2.01 10.62 4.68
N TRP A 126 -1.13 11.58 4.39
CA TRP A 126 0.17 11.29 3.77
C TRP A 126 1.00 10.28 4.55
N ARG A 127 1.18 10.47 5.87
CA ARG A 127 1.94 9.54 6.72
C ARG A 127 1.38 8.12 6.66
N SER A 128 0.06 7.98 6.62
CA SER A 128 -0.61 6.69 6.52
C SER A 128 -0.43 6.06 5.13
N PHE A 129 -0.64 6.84 4.06
CA PHE A 129 -0.37 6.41 2.69
C PHE A 129 1.07 5.93 2.51
N ARG A 130 2.05 6.74 2.93
CA ARG A 130 3.48 6.44 2.86
C ARG A 130 3.78 5.11 3.53
N ARG A 131 3.35 4.92 4.79
CA ARG A 131 3.55 3.66 5.52
C ARG A 131 2.99 2.44 4.76
N ASN A 132 1.80 2.57 4.19
CA ASN A 132 1.18 1.47 3.44
C ASN A 132 1.98 1.13 2.17
N GLN A 133 2.37 2.13 1.39
CA GLN A 133 3.14 1.89 0.16
C GLN A 133 4.50 1.25 0.44
N LEU A 134 5.19 1.68 1.50
CA LEU A 134 6.45 1.09 1.92
C LEU A 134 6.28 -0.37 2.35
N ALA A 135 5.21 -0.68 3.08
CA ALA A 135 4.90 -2.04 3.48
C ALA A 135 4.61 -2.93 2.26
N MET A 136 3.85 -2.41 1.28
CA MET A 136 3.60 -3.13 0.02
C MET A 136 4.87 -3.36 -0.78
N ASN A 137 5.74 -2.35 -0.92
CA ASN A 137 7.04 -2.48 -1.59
C ASN A 137 7.92 -3.56 -0.96
N ARG A 138 7.92 -3.67 0.37
CA ARG A 138 8.64 -4.73 1.09
C ARG A 138 8.07 -6.12 0.79
N ILE A 139 6.74 -6.24 0.68
CA ILE A 139 6.05 -7.51 0.42
C ILE A 139 6.27 -7.96 -1.03
N SER A 140 6.08 -7.05 -1.99
CA SER A 140 6.26 -7.32 -3.43
C SER A 140 7.73 -7.40 -3.84
N ARG A 141 8.65 -6.92 -2.98
CA ARG A 141 10.08 -6.76 -3.26
C ARG A 141 10.34 -5.85 -4.47
N THR A 142 9.42 -4.93 -4.74
CA THR A 142 9.55 -3.95 -5.85
C THR A 142 10.70 -3.00 -5.59
N CYS A 143 10.81 -2.51 -4.35
CA CYS A 143 11.90 -1.66 -3.92
C CYS A 143 12.37 -2.04 -2.52
N ASN A 144 13.69 -2.15 -2.34
CA ASN A 144 14.31 -2.18 -1.03
C ASN A 144 14.43 -0.74 -0.51
N LEU A 145 13.30 -0.08 -0.25
CA LEU A 145 13.29 1.23 0.40
C LEU A 145 13.66 1.02 1.86
N GLY A 146 14.93 1.26 2.17
CA GLY A 146 15.49 1.08 3.52
C GLY A 146 14.78 1.95 4.55
N PHE A 147 14.57 1.38 5.73
CA PHE A 147 14.43 2.09 7.01
C PHE A 147 15.52 1.58 7.94
#